data_AF-A0A3C1MUC6-F1
#
_entry.id   AF-A0A3C1MUC6-F1
#
_cell.length_a   1.000
_cell.length_b   1.000
_cell.length_c   1.000
_cell.angle_alpha   90.00
_cell.angle_beta   90.00
_cell.angle_gamma   90.00
#
_symmetry.space_group_name_H-M   'P 1'
#
loop_
_entity.id
_entity.type
_entity.pdbx_description
1 polymer ?
#
loop_
_entity_poly.entity_id
_entity_poly.type
_entity_poly.pdbx_seq_one_letter_code
_entity_poly.pdbx_strand_id
1 'polypeptide(L)'
;LDRTVVKSDEYQHMRRTFTSMGYEVLEDVPSKLAFVRLRDPGFKLVYDPTYREADHIVVTNPAHLLAQSDFPELIDGTALRRFVSHDAHKINYVIRKADHPEIFVDGSTITRGLGQTAITPITDMRGKMSCKLKAGSDTDNAPNTLLLTIENQSRFNWKLGDGPFPIRIGAHIRQPDGKLLSWDNGFRVPTDAYIQRGASQTIRMPINILPLGSEIKPNGPLVAEFALVQDGNAWFGNISCTVPLR
;
A
#
# COMPACT_ATOMS: atom_id res chain seq x y z
N LEU A 1 0.28 28.55 11.61
CA LEU A 1 -0.14 28.98 10.26
C LEU A 1 1.12 29.12 9.44
N ASP A 2 1.53 28.04 8.78
CA ASP A 2 2.62 28.12 7.81
C ASP A 2 2.10 28.87 6.59
N ARG A 3 2.83 29.92 6.20
CA ARG A 3 2.51 30.76 5.05
C ARG A 3 3.60 30.57 4.04
N THR A 4 3.24 30.14 2.83
CA THR A 4 4.16 30.05 1.70
C THR A 4 3.82 31.15 0.71
N VAL A 5 4.83 31.94 0.33
CA VAL A 5 4.70 32.91 -0.74
C VAL A 5 5.03 32.20 -2.04
N VAL A 6 4.08 32.15 -2.96
CA VAL A 6 4.20 31.50 -4.27
C VAL A 6 4.13 32.53 -5.39
N LYS A 7 4.70 32.23 -6.55
CA LYS A 7 4.60 33.08 -7.73
C LYS A 7 3.19 33.04 -8.32
N SER A 8 2.81 34.04 -9.11
CA SER A 8 1.43 34.14 -9.65
C SER A 8 1.06 32.98 -10.56
N ASP A 9 1.98 32.49 -11.38
CA ASP A 9 1.80 31.33 -12.25
C ASP A 9 1.63 30.02 -11.45
N GLU A 10 2.46 29.82 -10.43
CA GLU A 10 2.36 28.72 -9.48
C GLU A 10 1.03 28.75 -8.71
N TYR A 11 0.62 29.93 -8.24
CA TYR A 11 -0.68 30.14 -7.60
C TYR A 11 -1.85 29.73 -8.52
N GLN A 12 -1.85 30.17 -9.77
CA GLN A 12 -2.90 29.80 -10.73
C GLN A 12 -2.89 28.29 -11.04
N HIS A 13 -1.72 27.65 -11.02
CA HIS A 13 -1.63 26.19 -11.12
C HIS A 13 -2.27 25.52 -9.90
N MET A 14 -1.84 25.87 -8.68
CA MET A 14 -2.40 25.34 -7.42
C MET A 14 -3.91 25.52 -7.34
N ARG A 15 -4.42 26.73 -7.64
CA ARG A 15 -5.84 27.05 -7.63
C ARG A 15 -6.63 26.13 -8.57
N ARG A 16 -6.18 25.96 -9.81
CA ARG A 16 -6.83 25.05 -10.78
C ARG A 16 -6.82 23.60 -10.29
N THR A 17 -5.71 23.15 -9.72
CA THR A 17 -5.59 21.80 -9.15
C THR A 17 -6.60 21.60 -8.02
N PHE A 18 -6.64 22.49 -7.02
CA PHE A 18 -7.60 22.39 -5.91
C PHE A 18 -9.06 22.45 -6.38
N THR A 19 -9.40 23.33 -7.31
CA THR A 19 -10.74 23.42 -7.89
C THR A 19 -11.11 22.14 -8.65
N SER A 20 -10.19 21.55 -9.41
CA SER A 20 -10.44 20.27 -10.11
C SER A 20 -10.67 19.09 -9.16
N MET A 21 -10.08 19.15 -7.97
CA MET A 21 -10.31 18.20 -6.88
C MET A 21 -11.60 18.51 -6.08
N GLY A 22 -12.32 19.58 -6.45
CA GLY A 22 -13.56 20.01 -5.81
C GLY A 22 -13.35 20.67 -4.44
N TYR A 23 -12.24 21.37 -4.25
CA TYR A 23 -12.03 22.27 -3.11
C TYR A 23 -12.40 23.70 -3.45
N GLU A 24 -12.93 24.41 -2.46
CA GLU A 24 -13.19 25.85 -2.54
C GLU A 24 -11.92 26.62 -2.19
N VAL A 25 -11.51 27.54 -3.06
CA VAL A 25 -10.38 28.46 -2.83
C VAL A 25 -10.96 29.85 -2.54
N LEU A 26 -10.78 30.32 -1.31
CA LEU A 26 -11.21 31.62 -0.83
C LEU A 26 -10.06 32.62 -0.99
N GLU A 27 -10.30 33.72 -1.71
CA GLU A 27 -9.30 34.75 -1.98
C GLU A 27 -9.57 35.99 -1.13
N ASP A 28 -8.56 36.43 -0.38
CA ASP A 28 -8.51 37.75 0.27
C ASP A 28 -7.58 38.64 -0.57
N VAL A 29 -8.16 39.27 -1.58
CA VAL A 29 -7.46 40.13 -2.54
C VAL A 29 -6.74 41.30 -1.84
N PRO A 30 -7.36 42.04 -0.90
CA PRO A 30 -6.68 43.10 -0.14
C PRO A 30 -5.39 42.64 0.55
N SER A 31 -5.42 41.47 1.20
CA SER A 31 -4.26 40.94 1.94
C SER A 31 -3.30 40.14 1.06
N LYS A 32 -3.64 39.90 -0.22
CA LYS A 32 -2.94 38.97 -1.12
C LYS A 32 -2.80 37.57 -0.52
N LEU A 33 -3.85 37.09 0.14
CA LEU A 33 -3.92 35.76 0.72
C LEU A 33 -4.95 34.90 -0.01
N ALA A 34 -4.71 33.61 -0.03
CA ALA A 34 -5.68 32.63 -0.49
C ALA A 34 -5.71 31.46 0.49
N PHE A 35 -6.90 30.89 0.69
CA PHE A 35 -7.14 29.80 1.62
C PHE A 35 -7.88 28.69 0.87
N VAL A 36 -7.42 27.46 1.02
CA VAL A 36 -8.18 26.29 0.56
C VAL A 36 -9.07 25.85 1.70
N ARG A 37 -10.38 25.88 1.49
CA ARG A 37 -11.34 25.35 2.46
C ARG A 37 -11.32 23.83 2.38
N LEU A 38 -10.82 23.20 3.42
CA LEU A 38 -10.89 21.75 3.57
C LEU A 38 -12.35 21.33 3.76
N ARG A 39 -12.71 20.18 3.20
CA ARG A 39 -14.03 19.58 3.42
C ARG A 39 -14.18 19.26 4.90
N ASP A 40 -15.37 19.52 5.46
CA ASP A 40 -15.72 19.04 6.79
C ASP A 40 -16.16 17.57 6.66
N PRO A 41 -15.34 16.61 7.11
CA PRO A 41 -15.69 15.20 7.00
C PRO A 41 -16.75 14.78 8.04
N GLY A 42 -17.20 15.71 8.90
CA GLY A 42 -18.17 15.44 9.95
C GLY A 42 -17.56 14.85 11.22
N PHE A 43 -16.23 14.79 11.31
CA PHE A 43 -15.52 14.38 12.51
C PHE A 43 -14.11 14.97 12.62
N LYS A 44 -13.55 14.87 13.82
CA LYS A 44 -12.13 15.09 14.09
C LYS A 44 -11.52 13.82 14.63
N LEU A 45 -10.40 13.41 14.06
CA LEU A 45 -9.59 12.32 14.60
C LEU A 45 -8.51 12.90 15.52
N VAL A 46 -8.47 12.41 16.76
CA VAL A 46 -7.45 12.77 17.73
C VAL A 46 -6.53 11.60 17.94
N TYR A 47 -5.24 11.87 17.88
CA TYR A 47 -4.18 10.88 18.02
C TYR A 47 -3.63 10.87 19.44
N ASP A 48 -2.98 9.77 19.78
CA ASP A 48 -2.16 9.69 20.98
C ASP A 48 -0.93 10.63 20.88
N PRO A 49 -0.19 10.89 21.98
CA PRO A 49 0.99 11.76 21.94
C PRO A 49 2.10 11.27 21.01
N THR A 50 2.11 9.99 20.62
CA THR A 50 3.10 9.45 19.67
C THR A 50 2.71 9.67 18.21
N TYR A 51 1.47 10.11 17.95
CA TYR A 51 0.88 10.26 16.63
C TYR A 51 0.84 8.96 15.80
N ARG A 52 0.97 7.81 16.45
CA ARG A 52 0.95 6.50 15.79
C ARG A 52 -0.40 5.81 15.93
N GLU A 53 -1.14 6.15 16.97
CA GLU A 53 -2.43 5.56 17.27
C GLU A 53 -3.52 6.62 17.25
N ALA A 54 -4.70 6.23 16.79
CA ALA A 54 -5.90 7.00 17.06
C ALA A 54 -6.32 6.79 18.52
N ASP A 55 -6.58 7.89 19.23
CA ASP A 55 -7.08 7.86 20.62
C ASP A 55 -8.61 7.94 20.65
N HIS A 56 -9.18 8.93 19.96
CA HIS A 56 -10.63 9.10 19.88
C HIS A 56 -11.07 9.87 18.63
N ILE A 57 -12.36 9.77 18.33
CA ILE A 57 -13.06 10.55 17.31
C ILE A 57 -14.02 11.50 18.00
N VAL A 58 -14.04 12.77 17.59
CA VAL A 58 -15.11 13.71 17.92
C VAL A 58 -16.02 13.85 16.72
N VAL A 59 -17.26 13.37 16.82
CA VAL A 59 -18.25 13.49 15.74
C VAL A 59 -18.85 14.89 15.78
N THR A 60 -18.59 15.69 14.74
CA THR A 60 -19.06 17.09 14.65
C THR A 60 -20.33 17.22 13.82
N ASN A 61 -20.48 16.36 12.80
CA ASN A 61 -21.66 16.32 11.93
C ASN A 61 -21.89 14.88 11.41
N PRO A 62 -22.80 14.12 12.05
CA PRO A 62 -23.09 12.74 11.67
C PRO A 62 -23.51 12.57 10.20
N ALA A 63 -24.31 13.50 9.66
CA ALA A 63 -24.78 13.40 8.28
C ALA A 63 -23.61 13.50 7.29
N HIS A 64 -22.65 14.40 7.53
CA HIS A 64 -21.45 14.52 6.70
C HIS A 64 -20.54 13.29 6.84
N LEU A 65 -20.40 12.75 8.05
CA LEU A 65 -19.62 11.53 8.30
C LEU A 65 -20.21 10.34 7.56
N LEU A 66 -21.53 10.14 7.64
CA LEU A 66 -22.22 9.03 7.00
C LEU A 66 -22.17 9.11 5.47
N ALA A 67 -22.04 10.32 4.92
CA ALA A 67 -21.86 10.55 3.48
C ALA A 67 -20.42 10.35 2.99
N GLN A 68 -19.43 10.14 3.88
CA GLN A 68 -18.04 9.89 3.46
C GLN A 68 -17.91 8.54 2.77
N SER A 69 -17.16 8.51 1.66
CA SER A 69 -16.69 7.28 1.03
C SER A 69 -15.52 6.66 1.79
N ASP A 70 -14.60 7.51 2.25
CA ASP A 70 -13.29 7.12 2.73
C ASP A 70 -13.02 7.62 4.15
N PHE A 71 -12.18 6.88 4.87
CA PHE A 71 -11.73 7.19 6.23
C PHE A 71 -10.21 7.04 6.33
N PRO A 72 -9.56 7.73 7.29
CA PRO A 72 -8.17 7.47 7.62
C PRO A 72 -7.94 5.97 7.90
N GLU A 73 -6.78 5.44 7.53
CA GLU A 73 -6.47 4.01 7.63
C GLU A 73 -6.53 3.47 9.07
N LEU A 74 -6.37 4.34 10.07
CA LEU A 74 -6.53 4.03 11.49
C LEU A 74 -7.98 3.83 11.93
N ILE A 75 -8.96 4.03 11.04
CA ILE A 75 -10.39 3.96 11.35
C ILE A 75 -11.06 2.90 10.47
N ASP A 76 -11.73 1.93 11.11
CA ASP A 76 -12.67 1.07 10.41
C ASP A 76 -13.94 1.88 10.09
N GLY A 77 -13.97 2.44 8.87
CA GLY A 77 -15.09 3.26 8.40
C GLY A 77 -16.43 2.53 8.38
N THR A 78 -16.44 1.19 8.27
CA THR A 78 -17.68 0.41 8.30
C THR A 78 -18.21 0.31 9.72
N ALA A 79 -17.35 -0.01 10.68
CA ALA A 79 -17.69 -0.03 12.10
C ALA A 79 -18.13 1.36 12.58
N LEU A 80 -17.39 2.41 12.22
CA LEU A 80 -17.73 3.79 12.59
C LEU A 80 -19.09 4.22 12.04
N ARG A 81 -19.36 4.00 10.74
CA ARG A 81 -20.66 4.35 10.15
C ARG A 81 -21.78 3.59 10.84
N ARG A 82 -21.61 2.29 11.09
CA ARG A 82 -22.60 1.50 11.82
C ARG A 82 -22.87 2.09 13.20
N PHE A 83 -21.83 2.47 13.93
CA PHE A 83 -21.97 3.09 15.25
C PHE A 83 -22.73 4.42 15.19
N VAL A 84 -22.31 5.33 14.33
CA VAL A 84 -22.90 6.67 14.19
C VAL A 84 -24.36 6.61 13.70
N SER A 85 -24.71 5.66 12.85
CA SER A 85 -26.09 5.49 12.35
C SER A 85 -27.10 5.20 13.45
N HIS A 86 -26.70 4.62 14.59
CA HIS A 86 -27.62 4.36 15.71
C HIS A 86 -28.01 5.65 16.47
N ASP A 87 -27.18 6.69 16.38
CA ASP A 87 -27.29 7.93 17.15
C ASP A 87 -27.08 9.16 16.26
N ALA A 88 -27.61 9.12 15.03
CA ALA A 88 -27.35 10.11 13.97
C ALA A 88 -27.75 11.57 14.30
N HIS A 89 -28.45 11.80 15.41
CA HIS A 89 -28.86 13.12 15.88
C HIS A 89 -27.90 13.74 16.91
N LYS A 90 -26.98 12.96 17.48
CA LYS A 90 -26.01 13.48 18.47
C LYS A 90 -24.89 14.22 17.74
N ILE A 91 -24.56 15.42 18.20
CA ILE A 91 -23.45 16.22 17.68
C ILE A 91 -22.44 16.50 18.80
N ASN A 92 -21.18 16.69 18.42
CA ASN A 92 -20.06 16.98 19.33
C ASN A 92 -19.86 15.94 20.43
N TYR A 93 -20.12 14.67 20.14
CA TYR A 93 -19.86 13.57 21.08
C TYR A 93 -18.56 12.84 20.74
N VAL A 94 -18.00 12.20 21.75
CA VAL A 94 -16.68 11.56 21.69
C VAL A 94 -16.86 10.04 21.63
N ILE A 95 -16.20 9.40 20.67
CA ILE A 95 -16.06 7.96 20.56
C ILE A 95 -14.61 7.64 20.91
N ARG A 96 -14.37 6.99 22.04
CA ARG A 96 -13.01 6.65 22.49
C ARG A 96 -12.63 5.24 22.08
N LYS A 97 -11.34 5.03 21.78
CA LYS A 97 -10.80 3.70 21.48
C LYS A 97 -10.92 2.71 22.64
N ALA A 98 -10.87 3.20 23.88
CA ALA A 98 -11.05 2.36 25.07
C ALA A 98 -12.47 1.75 25.17
N ASP A 99 -13.48 2.48 24.68
CA ASP A 99 -14.89 2.07 24.77
C ASP A 99 -15.35 1.32 23.51
N HIS A 100 -14.81 1.69 22.34
CA HIS A 100 -15.16 1.14 21.04
C HIS A 100 -13.94 0.74 20.21
N PRO A 101 -13.11 -0.22 20.68
CA PRO A 101 -11.87 -0.60 19.99
C PRO A 101 -12.10 -1.12 18.57
N GLU A 102 -13.28 -1.67 18.27
CA GLU A 102 -13.67 -2.17 16.95
C GLU A 102 -13.72 -1.08 15.86
N ILE A 103 -13.82 0.19 16.24
CA ILE A 103 -13.81 1.34 15.31
C ILE A 103 -12.38 1.73 14.93
N PHE A 104 -11.39 1.36 15.73
CA PHE A 104 -10.01 1.82 15.58
C PHE A 104 -9.11 0.68 15.13
N VAL A 105 -8.39 0.90 14.04
CA VAL A 105 -7.35 0.00 13.58
C VAL A 105 -6.09 0.25 14.41
N ASP A 106 -5.44 -0.84 14.83
CA ASP A 106 -4.14 -0.81 15.50
C ASP A 106 -3.08 -0.24 14.55
N GLY A 107 -2.47 0.89 14.89
CA GLY A 107 -1.46 1.57 14.08
C GLY A 107 -0.20 0.72 13.88
N SER A 108 0.06 -0.26 14.75
CA SER A 108 1.12 -1.24 14.54
C SER A 108 0.94 -1.98 13.20
N THR A 109 -0.30 -2.23 12.78
CA THR A 109 -0.61 -2.91 11.52
C THR A 109 -0.21 -2.10 10.29
N ILE A 110 -0.35 -0.77 10.36
CA ILE A 110 0.05 0.16 9.31
C ILE A 110 1.57 0.20 9.21
N THR A 111 2.26 0.37 10.35
CA THR A 111 3.73 0.43 10.37
C THR A 111 4.38 -0.85 9.85
N ARG A 112 3.79 -2.03 10.12
CA ARG A 112 4.25 -3.31 9.56
C ARG A 112 4.06 -3.36 8.04
N GLY A 113 2.88 -2.96 7.56
CA GLY A 113 2.54 -2.95 6.13
C GLY A 113 3.39 -2.01 5.29
N LEU A 114 3.87 -0.92 5.90
CA LEU A 114 4.76 0.09 5.31
C LEU A 114 6.26 -0.24 5.50
N GLY A 115 6.59 -1.43 6.04
CA GLY A 115 7.98 -1.82 6.28
C GLY A 115 8.71 -0.98 7.34
N GLN A 116 8.00 -0.25 8.19
CA GLN A 116 8.61 0.53 9.28
C GLN A 116 9.09 -0.35 10.44
N THR A 117 8.50 -1.54 10.58
CA THR A 117 8.88 -2.53 11.58
C THR A 117 8.93 -3.93 10.98
N ALA A 118 9.72 -4.81 11.59
CA ALA A 118 9.73 -6.22 11.25
C ALA A 118 8.36 -6.86 11.51
N ILE A 119 7.88 -7.67 10.56
CA ILE A 119 6.63 -8.41 10.70
C ILE A 119 6.87 -9.56 11.69
N THR A 120 6.29 -9.43 12.89
CA THR A 120 6.36 -10.43 13.97
C THR A 120 4.99 -10.59 14.64
N PRO A 121 4.48 -11.83 14.80
CA PRO A 121 5.07 -13.09 14.31
C PRO A 121 5.03 -13.19 12.79
N ILE A 122 5.95 -13.95 12.18
CA ILE A 122 6.02 -14.12 10.72
C ILE A 122 4.71 -14.67 10.12
N THR A 123 3.90 -15.35 10.93
CA THR A 123 2.57 -15.89 10.58
C THR A 123 1.51 -14.82 10.30
N ASP A 124 1.81 -13.56 10.61
CA ASP A 124 0.94 -12.42 10.29
C ASP A 124 1.04 -12.04 8.81
N MET A 125 2.15 -12.41 8.14
CA MET A 125 2.28 -12.28 6.70
C MET A 125 1.54 -13.42 6.01
N ARG A 126 0.37 -13.11 5.44
CA ARG A 126 -0.50 -14.08 4.78
C ARG A 126 -0.83 -13.63 3.37
N GLY A 127 -0.75 -14.55 2.42
CA GLY A 127 -1.08 -14.27 1.04
C GLY A 127 -0.84 -15.46 0.15
N LYS A 128 -0.99 -15.21 -1.15
CA LYS A 128 -0.69 -16.17 -2.21
C LYS A 128 0.04 -15.47 -3.33
N MET A 129 0.91 -16.20 -4.00
CA MET A 129 1.57 -15.75 -5.21
C MET A 129 1.32 -16.76 -6.33
N SER A 130 1.13 -16.26 -7.54
CA SER A 130 1.10 -17.08 -8.75
C SER A 130 1.91 -16.39 -9.83
N CYS A 131 2.56 -17.18 -10.69
CA CYS A 131 3.32 -16.65 -11.81
C CYS A 131 2.95 -17.34 -13.11
N LYS A 132 3.00 -16.55 -14.19
CA LYS A 132 2.83 -17.03 -15.56
C LYS A 132 3.84 -16.32 -16.46
N LEU A 133 4.44 -17.08 -17.37
CA LEU A 133 5.20 -16.52 -18.47
C LEU A 133 4.25 -16.32 -19.65
N LYS A 134 4.12 -15.08 -20.12
CA LYS A 134 3.41 -14.74 -21.35
C LYS A 134 4.43 -14.64 -22.46
N ALA A 135 4.26 -15.44 -23.51
CA ALA A 135 5.09 -15.35 -24.70
C ALA A 135 5.01 -13.94 -25.31
N GLY A 136 6.16 -13.45 -25.76
CA GLY A 136 6.25 -12.26 -26.58
C GLY A 136 5.61 -12.47 -27.95
N SER A 137 5.48 -11.39 -28.72
CA SER A 137 5.12 -11.50 -30.14
C SER A 137 6.40 -11.52 -30.97
N ASP A 138 6.57 -12.56 -31.78
CA ASP A 138 7.67 -12.66 -32.75
C ASP A 138 7.60 -11.56 -33.83
N THR A 139 6.39 -11.04 -34.11
CA THR A 139 6.20 -9.98 -35.12
C THR A 139 6.70 -8.62 -34.65
N ASP A 140 6.71 -8.38 -33.33
CA ASP A 140 6.96 -7.06 -32.74
C ASP A 140 8.28 -7.02 -31.96
N ASN A 141 9.08 -8.11 -32.01
CA ASN A 141 10.27 -8.32 -31.18
C ASN A 141 10.01 -8.08 -29.68
N ALA A 142 8.78 -8.32 -29.22
CA ALA A 142 8.42 -8.09 -27.83
C ALA A 142 8.99 -9.21 -26.95
N PRO A 143 9.71 -8.92 -25.85
CA PRO A 143 10.24 -9.97 -24.98
C PRO A 143 9.13 -10.71 -24.24
N ASN A 144 9.39 -11.96 -23.87
CA ASN A 144 8.51 -12.68 -22.95
C ASN A 144 8.30 -11.86 -21.67
N THR A 145 7.04 -11.79 -21.23
CA THR A 145 6.65 -11.02 -20.05
C THR A 145 6.29 -11.97 -18.92
N LEU A 146 6.91 -11.78 -17.77
CA LEU A 146 6.54 -12.44 -16.53
C LEU A 146 5.40 -11.67 -15.86
N LEU A 147 4.34 -12.41 -15.50
CA LEU A 147 3.20 -11.91 -14.76
C LEU A 147 3.23 -12.53 -13.36
N LEU A 148 3.47 -11.72 -12.32
CA LEU A 148 3.37 -12.12 -10.92
C LEU A 148 2.07 -11.59 -10.34
N THR A 149 1.14 -12.45 -9.95
CA THR A 149 -0.08 -12.03 -9.25
C THR A 149 0.06 -12.38 -7.78
N ILE A 150 -0.10 -11.37 -6.93
CA ILE A 150 0.04 -11.45 -5.49
C ILE A 150 -1.29 -11.07 -4.86
N GLU A 151 -1.75 -11.90 -3.95
CA GLU A 151 -2.95 -11.68 -3.13
C GLU A 151 -2.54 -11.41 -1.69
N ASN A 152 -2.99 -10.28 -1.13
CA ASN A 152 -2.76 -9.95 0.27
C ASN A 152 -3.90 -10.51 1.13
N GLN A 153 -3.60 -11.51 1.94
CA GLN A 153 -4.52 -12.12 2.91
C GLN A 153 -4.18 -11.77 4.36
N SER A 154 -3.27 -10.81 4.56
CA SER A 154 -2.89 -10.31 5.87
C SER A 154 -3.99 -9.41 6.43
N ARG A 155 -3.90 -9.08 7.72
CA ARG A 155 -4.84 -8.14 8.34
C ARG A 155 -4.52 -6.66 8.07
N PHE A 156 -3.44 -6.40 7.33
CA PHE A 156 -2.91 -5.08 7.01
C PHE A 156 -2.59 -4.96 5.52
N ASN A 157 -2.53 -3.72 5.03
CA ASN A 157 -2.17 -3.40 3.66
C ASN A 157 -0.66 -3.58 3.44
N TRP A 158 -0.23 -3.90 2.23
CA TRP A 158 1.19 -4.02 1.89
C TRP A 158 1.60 -2.86 0.99
N LYS A 159 2.62 -2.09 1.38
CA LYS A 159 3.32 -1.19 0.48
C LYS A 159 4.67 -1.80 0.14
N LEU A 160 4.80 -2.32 -1.08
CA LEU A 160 6.03 -2.96 -1.50
C LEU A 160 7.15 -1.92 -1.68
N GLY A 161 8.36 -2.31 -1.28
CA GLY A 161 9.57 -1.50 -1.44
C GLY A 161 9.77 -0.37 -0.44
N ASP A 162 8.83 -0.13 0.47
CA ASP A 162 8.83 1.02 1.38
C ASP A 162 9.39 0.70 2.78
N GLY A 163 9.88 1.73 3.46
CA GLY A 163 10.40 1.65 4.82
C GLY A 163 11.78 0.99 4.99
N PRO A 164 12.33 1.00 6.22
CA PRO A 164 13.62 0.39 6.56
C PRO A 164 13.65 -1.15 6.48
N PHE A 165 12.49 -1.82 6.61
CA PHE A 165 12.31 -3.26 6.45
C PHE A 165 11.34 -3.53 5.30
N PRO A 166 11.74 -3.27 4.04
CA PRO A 166 10.81 -3.27 2.93
C PRO A 166 10.32 -4.68 2.59
N ILE A 167 9.01 -4.78 2.34
CA ILE A 167 8.40 -5.98 1.76
C ILE A 167 8.70 -5.96 0.26
N ARG A 168 9.35 -7.01 -0.25
CA ARG A 168 9.75 -7.14 -1.65
C ARG A 168 9.52 -8.56 -2.14
N ILE A 169 9.80 -8.79 -3.42
CA ILE A 169 9.75 -10.11 -4.03
C ILE A 169 11.17 -10.42 -4.50
N GLY A 170 11.74 -11.49 -3.96
CA GLY A 170 12.99 -12.06 -4.44
C GLY A 170 12.74 -13.14 -5.49
N ALA A 171 13.79 -13.55 -6.19
CA ALA A 171 13.73 -14.63 -7.17
C ALA A 171 14.88 -15.60 -6.96
N HIS A 172 14.66 -16.91 -7.06
CA HIS A 172 15.70 -17.92 -7.04
C HIS A 172 15.66 -18.70 -8.35
N ILE A 173 16.81 -19.18 -8.81
CA ILE A 173 16.89 -20.01 -10.01
C ILE A 173 17.14 -21.45 -9.59
N ARG A 174 16.32 -22.36 -10.12
CA ARG A 174 16.38 -23.81 -9.87
C ARG A 174 16.42 -24.61 -11.16
N GLN A 175 16.86 -25.85 -11.03
CA GLN A 175 16.61 -26.90 -12.01
C GLN A 175 15.18 -27.47 -11.83
N PRO A 176 14.64 -28.19 -12.83
CA PRO A 176 13.30 -28.78 -12.77
C PRO A 176 13.15 -29.84 -11.66
N ASP A 177 14.26 -30.45 -11.23
CA ASP A 177 14.32 -31.38 -10.10
C ASP A 177 14.29 -30.67 -8.72
N GLY A 178 14.19 -29.34 -8.71
CA GLY A 178 14.16 -28.51 -7.51
C GLY A 178 15.54 -28.09 -6.99
N LYS A 179 16.64 -28.55 -7.59
CA LYS A 179 17.99 -28.16 -7.17
C LYS A 179 18.21 -26.66 -7.36
N LEU A 180 18.59 -25.98 -6.28
CA LEU A 180 18.92 -24.56 -6.30
C LEU A 180 20.22 -24.33 -7.07
N LEU A 181 20.16 -23.47 -8.10
CA LEU A 181 21.32 -23.03 -8.88
C LEU A 181 21.81 -21.65 -8.43
N SER A 182 20.89 -20.75 -8.13
CA SER A 182 21.21 -19.39 -7.70
C SER A 182 20.21 -18.92 -6.66
N TRP A 183 20.71 -18.53 -5.50
CA TRP A 183 19.91 -17.87 -4.47
C TRP A 183 19.95 -16.36 -4.70
N ASP A 184 18.87 -15.80 -5.25
CA ASP A 184 18.54 -14.37 -5.48
C ASP A 184 19.58 -13.35 -5.93
N ASN A 185 20.82 -13.42 -5.47
CA ASN A 185 21.91 -12.49 -5.72
C ASN A 185 21.49 -11.05 -5.38
N GLY A 186 20.63 -10.90 -4.36
CA GLY A 186 20.05 -9.60 -3.98
C GLY A 186 19.03 -9.03 -4.97
N PHE A 187 18.62 -9.78 -6.00
CA PHE A 187 17.62 -9.34 -6.96
C PHE A 187 16.27 -9.11 -6.28
N ARG A 188 15.63 -7.99 -6.60
CA ARG A 188 14.29 -7.66 -6.16
C ARG A 188 13.47 -7.23 -7.36
N VAL A 189 12.25 -7.76 -7.46
CA VAL A 189 11.30 -7.32 -8.47
C VAL A 189 11.04 -5.82 -8.27
N PRO A 190 11.25 -4.97 -9.29
CA PRO A 190 11.02 -3.54 -9.18
C PRO A 190 9.52 -3.25 -9.14
N THR A 191 9.02 -2.85 -7.97
CA THR A 191 7.62 -2.49 -7.76
C THR A 191 7.48 -1.65 -6.50
N ASP A 192 6.56 -0.68 -6.54
CA ASP A 192 6.09 0.12 -5.41
C ASP A 192 4.60 -0.14 -5.13
N ALA A 193 4.10 -1.31 -5.53
CA ALA A 193 2.68 -1.62 -5.46
C ALA A 193 2.11 -1.47 -4.05
N TYR A 194 0.91 -0.89 -3.98
CA TYR A 194 0.09 -0.86 -2.78
C TYR A 194 -1.01 -1.92 -2.90
N ILE A 195 -0.95 -2.95 -2.07
CA ILE A 195 -1.88 -4.09 -2.11
C ILE A 195 -2.72 -4.05 -0.84
N GLN A 196 -3.95 -3.58 -0.99
CA GLN A 196 -4.91 -3.55 0.10
C GLN A 196 -5.19 -4.96 0.64
N ARG A 197 -5.55 -5.04 1.92
CA ARG A 197 -6.04 -6.27 2.54
C ARG A 197 -7.19 -6.87 1.73
N GLY A 198 -7.07 -8.15 1.39
CA GLY A 198 -8.05 -8.90 0.61
C GLY A 198 -7.98 -8.63 -0.90
N ALA A 199 -7.10 -7.73 -1.35
CA ALA A 199 -6.93 -7.41 -2.76
C ALA A 199 -5.81 -8.24 -3.40
N SER A 200 -5.85 -8.27 -4.73
CA SER A 200 -4.83 -8.88 -5.57
C SER A 200 -4.26 -7.87 -6.55
N GLN A 201 -2.96 -7.96 -6.81
CA GLN A 201 -2.25 -7.12 -7.77
C GLN A 201 -1.38 -7.96 -8.70
N THR A 202 -1.42 -7.67 -10.00
CA THR A 202 -0.53 -8.29 -10.98
C THR A 202 0.61 -7.33 -11.36
N ILE A 203 1.84 -7.72 -11.04
CA ILE A 203 3.08 -7.07 -11.45
C ILE A 203 3.54 -7.69 -12.77
N ARG A 204 3.92 -6.84 -13.72
CA ARG A 204 4.39 -7.24 -15.04
C ARG A 204 5.84 -6.82 -15.20
N MET A 205 6.71 -7.73 -15.62
CA MET A 205 8.10 -7.42 -15.90
C MET A 205 8.61 -8.22 -17.09
N PRO A 206 9.55 -7.68 -17.88
CA PRO A 206 10.18 -8.45 -18.95
C PRO A 206 11.10 -9.52 -18.36
N ILE A 207 11.15 -10.72 -18.95
CA ILE A 207 11.94 -11.85 -18.41
C ILE A 207 13.44 -11.57 -18.35
N ASN A 208 13.94 -10.69 -19.24
CA ASN A 208 15.36 -10.36 -19.36
C ASN A 208 15.91 -9.57 -18.16
N ILE A 209 15.04 -9.09 -17.27
CA ILE A 209 15.46 -8.43 -16.03
C ILE A 209 15.98 -9.43 -14.98
N LEU A 210 15.64 -10.73 -15.12
CA LEU A 210 16.11 -11.75 -14.21
C LEU A 210 17.63 -11.89 -14.37
N PRO A 211 18.41 -11.84 -13.27
CA PRO A 211 19.86 -11.98 -13.33
C PRO A 211 20.22 -13.45 -13.48
N LEU A 212 19.98 -13.97 -14.68
CA LEU A 212 20.53 -15.23 -15.14
C LEU A 212 22.01 -14.97 -15.41
N GLY A 213 22.83 -15.03 -14.37
CA GLY A 213 24.27 -14.78 -14.47
C GLY A 213 24.91 -15.63 -15.58
N SER A 214 25.97 -15.13 -16.20
CA SER A 214 26.74 -15.86 -17.22
C SER A 214 27.29 -17.21 -16.73
N GLU A 215 27.36 -17.39 -15.42
CA GLU A 215 27.77 -18.63 -14.74
C GLU A 215 26.68 -19.71 -14.72
N ILE A 216 25.41 -19.33 -14.88
CA ILE A 216 24.30 -20.28 -15.03
C ILE A 216 24.35 -20.82 -16.46
N LYS A 217 25.27 -21.76 -16.72
CA LYS A 217 25.33 -22.55 -17.95
C LYS A 217 24.26 -23.64 -17.84
N PRO A 218 23.06 -23.46 -18.43
CA PRO A 218 21.99 -24.40 -18.21
C PRO A 218 22.29 -25.60 -19.10
N ASN A 219 22.69 -26.72 -18.51
CA ASN A 219 22.69 -28.01 -19.21
C ASN A 219 21.24 -28.56 -19.39
N GLY A 220 20.21 -27.71 -19.23
CA GLY A 220 18.79 -28.10 -19.22
C GLY A 220 17.83 -26.94 -18.94
N PRO A 221 16.52 -27.22 -18.85
CA PRO A 221 15.49 -26.21 -18.57
C PRO A 221 15.71 -25.57 -17.20
N LEU A 222 15.23 -24.33 -17.04
CA LEU A 222 15.35 -23.56 -15.79
C LEU A 222 13.98 -23.21 -15.24
N VAL A 223 13.89 -23.16 -13.92
CA VAL A 223 12.70 -22.72 -13.19
C VAL A 223 13.08 -21.50 -12.36
N ALA A 224 12.34 -20.40 -12.51
CA ALA A 224 12.41 -19.29 -11.56
C ALA A 224 11.39 -19.52 -10.45
N GLU A 225 11.83 -19.45 -9.20
CA GLU A 225 10.98 -19.36 -8.02
C GLU A 225 10.93 -17.91 -7.57
N PHE A 226 9.74 -17.34 -7.40
CA PHE A 226 9.54 -16.03 -6.80
C PHE A 226 8.96 -16.22 -5.41
N ALA A 227 9.45 -15.47 -4.43
CA ALA A 227 8.95 -15.52 -3.07
C ALA A 227 8.92 -14.13 -2.45
N LEU A 228 7.91 -13.88 -1.62
CA LEU A 228 7.83 -12.65 -0.84
C LEU A 228 8.90 -12.67 0.26
N VAL A 229 9.54 -11.53 0.47
CA VAL A 229 10.59 -11.32 1.47
C VAL A 229 10.37 -9.99 2.16
N GLN A 230 10.68 -9.91 3.45
CA GLN A 230 10.94 -8.64 4.12
C GLN A 230 12.44 -8.54 4.35
N ASP A 231 13.09 -7.62 3.65
CA ASP A 231 14.54 -7.47 3.75
C ASP A 231 14.95 -7.14 5.20
N GLY A 232 16.01 -7.79 5.68
CA GLY A 232 16.47 -7.67 7.06
C GLY A 232 15.63 -8.42 8.10
N ASN A 233 14.58 -9.15 7.70
CA ASN A 233 13.74 -9.94 8.62
C ASN A 233 13.57 -11.40 8.18
N ALA A 234 12.76 -11.68 7.16
CA ALA A 234 12.36 -13.06 6.83
C ALA A 234 11.91 -13.25 5.38
N TRP A 235 12.05 -14.49 4.90
CA TRP A 235 11.40 -14.98 3.69
C TRP A 235 10.07 -15.63 4.03
N PHE A 236 9.04 -15.35 3.24
CA PHE A 236 7.70 -15.91 3.40
C PHE A 236 7.49 -16.97 2.31
N GLY A 237 8.16 -18.11 2.44
CA GLY A 237 8.19 -19.17 1.42
C GLY A 237 6.81 -19.77 1.09
N ASN A 238 5.82 -19.58 1.96
CA ASN A 238 4.41 -19.93 1.71
C ASN A 238 3.72 -18.97 0.71
N ILE A 239 4.32 -17.81 0.44
CA ILE A 239 3.86 -16.81 -0.52
C ILE A 239 4.87 -16.79 -1.67
N SER A 240 4.91 -17.90 -2.40
CA SER A 240 5.85 -18.13 -3.50
C SER A 240 5.15 -18.74 -4.71
N CYS A 241 5.82 -18.73 -5.84
CA CYS A 241 5.39 -19.42 -7.05
C CYS A 241 6.60 -19.79 -7.90
N THR A 242 6.44 -20.77 -8.79
CA THR A 242 7.49 -21.18 -9.72
C THR A 242 7.01 -21.09 -11.18
N VAL A 243 7.90 -20.71 -12.08
CA VAL A 243 7.62 -20.64 -13.52
C VAL A 243 8.80 -21.21 -14.33
N PRO A 244 8.55 -22.12 -15.29
CA PRO A 244 9.56 -22.51 -16.25
C PRO A 244 9.98 -21.31 -17.12
N LEU A 245 11.29 -21.13 -17.30
CA LEU A 245 11.87 -20.06 -18.13
C LEU A 245 12.13 -20.52 -19.57
N ARG A 246 12.18 -21.83 -19.79
CA ARG A 246 12.33 -22.53 -21.08
C ARG A 246 11.62 -23.86 -21.04
#